data_AF-A0A087WP08-F1
#
_entry.id   AF-A0A087WP08-F1
#
_cell.length_a   1.000
_cell.length_b   1.000
_cell.length_c   1.000
_cell.angle_alpha   90.00
_cell.angle_beta   90.00
_cell.angle_gamma   90.00
#
_symmetry.space_group_name_H-M   'P 1'
#
loop_
_entity.id
_entity.type
_entity.pdbx_description
1 polymer ?
#
loop_
_entity_poly.entity_id
_entity_poly.type
_entity_poly.pdbx_seq_one_letter_code
_entity_poly.pdbx_strand_id
1 'polypeptide(L)'
;MNHPDYKLNLRSPGTPRGVSSVVGPSAVGASPGDKKSKNKSMRGKKKSIFETYMSKEDVSEGLKRGTLIQGVLRINPKKFHEAFIPSPDGDRDIFIDGVVARNRALNGDLVVVKLLPEDQWKS
;
A
#
# COMPACT_ATOMS: atom_id res chain seq x y z
N MET A 1 -40.19 -5.18 -19.24
CA MET A 1 -39.15 -5.01 -18.22
C MET A 1 -37.85 -4.69 -18.92
N ASN A 2 -37.35 -3.47 -18.74
CA ASN A 2 -36.14 -2.93 -19.36
C ASN A 2 -34.89 -3.66 -18.84
N HIS A 3 -34.07 -4.19 -19.74
CA HIS A 3 -32.75 -4.74 -19.44
C HIS A 3 -31.71 -3.76 -20.01
N PRO A 4 -30.82 -3.14 -19.21
CA PRO A 4 -29.78 -2.30 -19.78
C PRO A 4 -28.58 -3.14 -20.22
N ASP A 5 -28.31 -3.10 -21.52
CA ASP A 5 -27.07 -3.56 -22.16
C ASP A 5 -25.88 -2.69 -21.71
N TYR A 6 -24.96 -3.23 -20.91
CA TYR A 6 -23.68 -2.58 -20.66
C TYR A 6 -22.69 -2.98 -21.78
N LYS A 7 -22.60 -2.14 -22.82
CA LYS A 7 -21.54 -2.28 -23.83
C LYS A 7 -20.19 -1.85 -23.25
N LEU A 8 -19.24 -2.78 -23.30
CA LEU A 8 -17.82 -2.58 -23.05
C LEU A 8 -17.20 -1.66 -24.12
N ASN A 9 -16.65 -0.51 -23.72
CA ASN A 9 -15.81 0.31 -24.58
C ASN A 9 -14.34 -0.06 -24.37
N LEU A 10 -13.80 -0.93 -25.24
CA LEU A 10 -12.36 -1.12 -25.40
C LEU A 10 -11.81 0.03 -26.26
N ARG A 11 -10.88 0.81 -25.72
CA ARG A 11 -10.12 1.81 -26.48
C ARG A 11 -8.73 1.25 -26.81
N SER A 12 -8.50 0.98 -28.10
CA SER A 12 -7.22 0.48 -28.63
C SER A 12 -6.11 1.54 -28.62
N PRO A 13 -4.82 1.13 -28.59
CA PRO A 13 -3.67 2.04 -28.62
C PRO A 13 -3.33 2.47 -30.05
N GLY A 14 -3.05 3.76 -30.27
CA GLY A 14 -2.55 4.30 -31.53
C GLY A 14 -1.08 4.72 -31.44
N THR A 15 -0.30 4.30 -32.43
CA THR A 15 1.07 4.76 -32.80
C THR A 15 1.18 4.67 -34.33
N PRO A 16 2.23 5.17 -35.01
CA PRO A 16 3.01 6.41 -34.84
C PRO A 16 3.21 7.17 -36.20
N ARG A 17 4.08 8.21 -36.17
CA ARG A 17 4.90 8.81 -37.28
C ARG A 17 4.36 10.04 -38.03
N GLY A 18 5.27 11.02 -38.17
CA GLY A 18 5.20 12.12 -39.15
C GLY A 18 6.41 13.05 -39.00
N VAL A 19 7.29 13.03 -40.01
CA VAL A 19 8.60 13.70 -40.13
C VAL A 19 8.49 15.17 -40.56
N SER A 20 9.49 16.02 -40.26
CA SER A 20 10.05 16.94 -41.27
C SER A 20 11.40 17.55 -40.84
N SER A 21 12.25 17.69 -41.85
CA SER A 21 13.67 18.02 -41.93
C SER A 21 13.96 19.52 -42.05
N VAL A 22 15.06 20.01 -41.47
CA VAL A 22 15.90 21.08 -42.06
C VAL A 22 17.38 20.88 -41.66
N VAL A 23 18.28 21.25 -42.58
CA VAL A 23 19.74 21.06 -42.59
C VAL A 23 20.49 22.37 -42.22
N GLY A 24 21.71 22.28 -41.68
CA GLY A 24 22.71 23.38 -41.66
C GLY A 24 23.87 23.19 -40.65
N PRO A 25 25.10 23.68 -40.90
CA PRO A 25 26.33 22.90 -40.70
C PRO A 25 27.32 23.34 -39.59
N SER A 26 28.24 22.42 -39.26
CA SER A 26 29.64 22.54 -38.79
C SER A 26 30.07 23.64 -37.79
N ALA A 27 30.56 23.23 -36.61
CA ALA A 27 31.87 23.66 -36.06
C ALA A 27 32.22 23.01 -34.70
N VAL A 28 33.50 22.66 -34.61
CA VAL A 28 34.38 22.33 -33.48
C VAL A 28 34.05 22.87 -32.07
N GLY A 29 34.42 22.12 -31.01
CA GLY A 29 34.77 22.72 -29.70
C GLY A 29 34.46 21.91 -28.43
N ALA A 30 35.54 21.46 -27.76
CA ALA A 30 35.80 21.38 -26.30
C ALA A 30 34.76 20.89 -25.26
N SER A 31 35.22 20.00 -24.36
CA SER A 31 34.67 19.72 -23.01
C SER A 31 34.80 20.96 -22.06
N PRO A 32 34.42 20.95 -20.75
CA PRO A 32 33.73 19.98 -19.88
C PRO A 32 32.62 20.59 -18.95
N GLY A 33 31.88 19.72 -18.25
CA GLY A 33 31.39 19.99 -16.87
C GLY A 33 30.09 20.77 -16.68
N ASP A 34 29.08 20.11 -16.09
CA ASP A 34 28.21 20.68 -15.04
C ASP A 34 27.25 19.60 -14.51
N LYS A 35 27.71 18.82 -13.52
CA LYS A 35 26.82 18.01 -12.68
C LYS A 35 26.09 18.95 -11.73
N LYS A 36 25.00 19.56 -12.21
CA LYS A 36 24.05 20.32 -11.38
C LYS A 36 23.33 19.36 -10.44
N SER A 37 23.91 19.14 -9.25
CA SER A 37 23.21 18.55 -8.11
C SER A 37 22.05 19.48 -7.72
N LYS A 38 20.88 19.25 -8.30
CA LYS A 38 19.62 19.76 -7.74
C LYS A 38 19.33 18.96 -6.48
N ASN A 39 20.02 19.29 -5.38
CA ASN A 39 19.58 18.92 -4.04
C ASN A 39 18.33 19.76 -3.72
N LYS A 40 17.21 19.38 -4.35
CA LYS A 40 15.92 20.02 -4.15
C LYS A 40 15.33 19.45 -2.86
N SER A 41 15.28 20.32 -1.87
CA SER A 41 14.25 20.33 -0.83
C SER A 41 14.42 19.29 0.28
N MET A 42 15.16 19.69 1.32
CA MET A 42 14.89 19.29 2.70
C MET A 42 13.53 19.88 3.13
N ARG A 43 12.43 19.45 2.49
CA ARG A 43 11.08 19.63 3.03
C ARG A 43 10.97 18.60 4.14
N GLY A 44 10.87 19.05 5.39
CA GLY A 44 10.78 18.16 6.55
C GLY A 44 9.89 16.95 6.26
N LYS A 45 10.51 15.76 6.21
CA LYS A 45 9.80 14.51 5.99
C LYS A 45 8.84 14.34 7.16
N LYS A 46 7.55 14.63 6.96
CA LYS A 46 6.49 14.25 7.89
C LYS A 46 6.66 12.76 8.15
N LYS A 47 7.01 12.38 9.37
CA LYS A 47 7.11 10.97 9.76
C LYS A 47 5.71 10.36 9.61
N SER A 48 5.59 9.32 8.80
CA SER A 48 4.33 8.57 8.71
C SER A 48 4.05 7.96 10.07
N ILE A 49 2.86 8.22 10.62
CA ILE A 49 2.41 7.63 11.89
C ILE A 49 2.07 6.15 11.70
N PHE A 50 1.63 5.79 10.50
CA PHE A 50 1.23 4.43 10.14
C PHE A 50 2.32 3.75 9.33
N GLU A 51 2.50 2.47 9.60
CA GLU A 51 3.37 1.60 8.83
C GLU A 51 2.80 1.37 7.42
N THR A 52 3.70 1.28 6.44
CA THR A 52 3.35 0.89 5.07
C THR A 52 2.80 -0.54 5.07
N TYR A 53 1.81 -0.80 4.23
CA TYR A 53 1.25 -2.15 4.11
C TYR A 53 2.25 -3.13 3.51
N MET A 54 2.09 -4.40 3.86
CA MET A 54 2.82 -5.51 3.25
C MET A 54 2.46 -5.63 1.76
N SER A 55 3.37 -6.18 0.96
CA SER A 55 3.09 -6.51 -0.43
C SER A 55 2.04 -7.63 -0.53
N LYS A 56 1.37 -7.76 -1.68
CA LYS A 56 0.37 -8.81 -1.87
C LYS A 56 1.01 -10.20 -1.82
N GLU A 57 2.23 -10.27 -2.33
CA GLU A 57 3.08 -11.45 -2.36
C GLU A 57 3.38 -11.90 -0.92
N ASP A 58 3.90 -11.01 -0.07
CA ASP A 58 4.22 -11.30 1.32
C ASP A 58 3.00 -11.73 2.13
N VAL A 59 1.85 -11.08 1.90
CA VAL A 59 0.57 -11.47 2.55
C VAL A 59 0.18 -12.88 2.12
N SER A 60 0.22 -13.17 0.82
CA SER A 60 -0.15 -14.48 0.29
C SER A 60 0.74 -15.60 0.83
N GLU A 61 2.05 -15.37 0.92
CA GLU A 61 3.00 -16.34 1.48
C GLU A 61 2.84 -16.47 2.99
N GLY A 62 2.67 -15.35 3.69
CA GLY A 62 2.50 -15.32 5.14
C GLY A 62 1.27 -16.08 5.60
N LEU A 63 0.16 -15.96 4.87
CA LEU A 63 -1.06 -16.73 5.10
C LEU A 63 -0.86 -18.22 4.79
N LYS A 64 -0.20 -18.58 3.68
CA LYS A 64 0.11 -19.99 3.35
C LYS A 64 0.98 -20.67 4.41
N ARG A 65 1.93 -19.93 5.01
CA ARG A 65 2.79 -20.45 6.08
C ARG A 65 2.10 -20.48 7.46
N GLY A 66 0.94 -19.85 7.62
CA GLY A 66 0.29 -19.67 8.92
C GLY A 66 0.98 -18.64 9.83
N THR A 67 1.91 -17.84 9.31
CA THR A 67 2.59 -16.76 10.08
C THR A 67 1.76 -15.47 10.16
N LEU A 68 0.72 -15.38 9.34
CA LEU A 68 -0.24 -14.29 9.35
C LEU A 68 -1.64 -14.86 9.56
N ILE A 69 -2.49 -14.09 10.23
CA ILE A 69 -3.85 -14.49 10.55
C ILE A 69 -4.80 -13.50 9.88
N GLN A 70 -5.80 -14.01 9.17
CA GLN A 70 -6.83 -13.22 8.50
C GLN A 70 -8.12 -13.24 9.31
N GLY A 71 -8.79 -12.10 9.45
CA GLY A 71 -10.07 -12.02 10.16
C GLY A 71 -10.81 -10.70 9.94
N VAL A 72 -12.10 -10.69 10.28
CA VAL A 72 -12.92 -9.47 10.26
C VAL A 72 -12.66 -8.66 11.51
N LEU A 73 -12.30 -7.39 11.33
CA LEU A 73 -11.97 -6.48 12.41
C LEU A 73 -13.21 -5.96 13.13
N ARG A 74 -13.23 -6.08 14.47
CA ARG A 74 -14.26 -5.50 15.34
C ARG A 74 -13.65 -4.45 16.24
N ILE A 75 -14.15 -3.22 16.18
CA ILE A 75 -13.70 -2.12 17.05
C ILE A 75 -14.70 -1.96 18.19
N ASN A 76 -14.22 -1.84 19.43
CA ASN A 76 -15.08 -1.56 20.56
C ASN A 76 -15.66 -0.14 20.45
N PRO A 77 -16.99 0.05 20.34
CA PRO A 77 -17.59 1.38 20.14
C PRO A 77 -17.43 2.29 21.37
N LYS A 78 -17.25 1.72 22.57
CA LYS A 78 -17.02 2.48 23.80
C LYS A 78 -15.54 2.81 24.01
N LYS A 79 -14.64 1.98 23.49
CA LYS A 79 -13.18 2.11 23.61
C LYS A 79 -12.55 1.92 22.24
N PHE A 80 -12.57 2.95 21.39
CA PHE A 80 -12.17 2.84 19.97
C PHE A 80 -10.69 2.47 19.74
N HIS A 81 -9.86 2.53 20.78
CA HIS A 81 -8.49 2.03 20.75
C HIS A 81 -8.42 0.51 20.84
N GLU A 82 -9.45 -0.14 21.37
CA GLU A 82 -9.53 -1.60 21.48
C GLU A 82 -10.18 -2.17 20.22
N ALA A 83 -9.46 -3.06 19.54
CA ALA A 83 -9.98 -3.80 18.42
C ALA A 83 -9.60 -5.28 18.52
N PHE A 84 -10.37 -6.12 17.82
CA PHE A 84 -10.30 -7.56 17.92
C PHE A 84 -10.50 -8.20 16.56
N ILE A 85 -9.81 -9.31 16.31
CA ILE A 85 -10.17 -10.26 15.25
C ILE A 85 -10.40 -11.65 15.86
N PRO A 86 -11.28 -12.48 15.29
CA PRO A 86 -11.43 -13.86 15.72
C PRO A 86 -10.11 -14.63 15.64
N SER A 87 -9.83 -15.43 16.66
CA SER A 87 -8.74 -16.42 16.59
C SER A 87 -9.12 -17.54 15.61
N PRO A 88 -8.19 -18.03 14.78
CA PRO A 88 -8.44 -19.16 13.89
C PRO A 88 -8.80 -20.44 14.66
N ASP A 89 -8.32 -20.58 15.91
CA ASP A 89 -8.55 -21.77 16.75
C ASP A 89 -9.86 -21.69 17.55
N GLY A 90 -10.54 -20.54 17.53
CA GLY A 90 -11.83 -20.34 18.20
C GLY A 90 -11.76 -20.09 19.71
N ASP A 91 -10.54 -19.97 20.28
CA ASP A 91 -10.34 -19.71 21.70
C ASP A 91 -10.67 -18.26 22.09
N ARG A 92 -9.66 -17.39 22.11
CA ARG A 92 -9.76 -15.98 22.49
C ARG A 92 -9.42 -15.12 21.29
N ASP A 93 -10.18 -14.03 21.12
CA ASP A 93 -9.91 -13.06 20.07
C ASP A 93 -8.49 -12.48 20.19
N ILE A 94 -7.90 -12.19 19.04
CA ILE A 94 -6.60 -11.52 18.97
C ILE A 94 -6.83 -10.03 19.21
N PHE A 95 -6.22 -9.52 20.28
CA PHE A 95 -6.32 -8.12 20.67
C PHE A 95 -5.38 -7.23 19.84
N ILE A 96 -5.89 -6.11 19.36
CA ILE A 96 -5.16 -5.08 18.65
C ILE A 96 -5.26 -3.79 19.47
N ASP A 97 -4.12 -3.38 20.04
CA ASP A 97 -4.04 -2.24 20.94
C ASP A 97 -3.73 -0.94 20.20
N GLY A 98 -4.71 -0.08 20.12
CA GLY A 98 -4.56 1.29 19.63
C GLY A 98 -4.73 1.44 18.12
N VAL A 99 -4.90 2.70 17.74
CA VAL A 99 -5.19 3.10 16.36
C VAL A 99 -3.99 2.91 15.42
N VAL A 100 -2.78 2.95 15.95
CA VAL A 100 -1.55 2.78 15.18
C VAL A 100 -1.36 1.32 14.79
N ALA A 101 -1.49 0.38 15.75
CA ALA A 101 -1.38 -1.06 15.49
C ALA A 101 -2.50 -1.55 14.55
N ARG A 102 -3.71 -0.99 14.68
CA ARG A 102 -4.83 -1.25 13.76
C ARG A 102 -4.56 -0.78 12.32
N ASN A 103 -3.60 0.12 12.12
CA ASN A 103 -3.12 0.64 10.84
C ASN A 103 -4.26 1.02 9.88
N ARG A 104 -4.96 2.12 10.16
CA ARG A 104 -6.02 2.72 9.31
C ARG A 104 -7.25 1.84 9.05
N ALA A 105 -7.26 0.58 9.47
CA ALA A 105 -8.41 -0.31 9.30
C ALA A 105 -9.63 0.16 10.11
N LEU A 106 -10.81 -0.10 9.55
CA LEU A 106 -12.12 0.27 10.08
C LEU A 106 -12.90 -0.97 10.52
N ASN A 107 -13.97 -0.74 11.28
CA ASN A 107 -14.83 -1.81 11.75
C ASN A 107 -15.50 -2.53 10.56
N GLY A 108 -15.40 -3.85 10.53
CA GLY A 108 -15.94 -4.69 9.46
C GLY A 108 -14.94 -4.99 8.33
N ASP A 109 -13.75 -4.37 8.34
CA ASP A 109 -12.72 -4.66 7.34
C ASP A 109 -12.19 -6.09 7.50
N LEU A 110 -11.95 -6.76 6.38
CA LEU A 110 -11.16 -7.99 6.33
C LEU A 110 -9.68 -7.62 6.37
N VAL A 111 -9.01 -7.98 7.47
CA VAL A 111 -7.62 -7.62 7.72
C VAL A 111 -6.73 -8.84 7.88
N VAL A 112 -5.43 -8.61 7.76
CA VAL A 112 -4.38 -9.61 8.05
C VAL A 112 -3.48 -9.05 9.14
N VAL A 113 -3.20 -9.85 10.17
CA VAL A 113 -2.36 -9.45 11.31
C VAL A 113 -1.19 -10.41 11.47
N LYS A 114 -0.13 -9.90 12.08
CA LYS A 114 1.01 -10.67 12.56
C LYS A 114 0.98 -10.66 14.08
N LEU A 115 1.11 -11.83 14.70
CA LEU A 115 1.23 -11.92 16.16
C LEU A 115 2.57 -11.33 16.62
N LEU A 116 2.50 -10.57 17.72
CA LEU A 116 3.69 -10.17 18.45
C LEU A 116 4.27 -11.39 19.21
N PRO A 117 5.54 -11.33 19.60
CA PRO A 117 6.09 -12.27 20.59
C PRO A 117 5.24 -12.31 21.87
N GLU A 118 5.12 -13.48 22.50
CA GLU A 118 4.25 -13.70 23.66
C GLU A 118 4.59 -12.80 24.86
N ASP A 119 5.86 -12.43 25.03
CA ASP A 119 6.33 -11.52 26.07
C ASP A 119 5.77 -10.09 25.92
N GLN A 120 5.25 -9.75 24.74
CA GLN A 120 4.64 -8.46 24.45
C GLN A 120 3.11 -8.49 24.52
N TRP A 121 2.53 -9.66 24.81
CA TRP A 121 1.08 -9.78 24.94
C TRP A 121 0.61 -9.12 26.23
N LYS A 122 -0.55 -8.47 26.16
CA LYS A 122 -1.20 -7.94 27.36
C LYS A 122 -1.88 -9.10 28.10
N SER A 123 -1.58 -9.21 29.39
CA SER A 123 -2.23 -10.11 30.36
C SER A 123 -3.54 -9.52 30.85
#